data_AF-A0A8I1D6V3-F1
#
_entry.id   AF-A0A8I1D6V3-F1
#
_cell.length_a   1.000
_cell.length_b   1.000
_cell.length_c   1.000
_cell.angle_alpha   90.00
_cell.angle_beta   90.00
_cell.angle_gamma   90.00
#
_symmetry.space_group_name_H-M   'P 1'
#
loop_
_entity.id
_entity.type
_entity.pdbx_description
1 polymer ?
#
loop_
_entity_poly.entity_id
_entity_poly.type
_entity_poly.pdbx_seq_one_letter_code
_entity_poly.pdbx_strand_id
1 'polypeptide(L)'
;TSRRRAYLVLAALLIVVAIPMVGNSLSSLWARQIGSAAQQWLADTPGAEVTDVTWQGSTATIDVLGPETLPPLDELEASIDALIPWNPDVQIVHTVGTRIAAG
;
A
#
# COMPACT_ATOMS: atom_id res chain seq x y z
N THR A 1 -44.14 -5.94 7.38
CA THR A 1 -43.02 -5.33 8.12
C THR A 1 -41.86 -6.29 8.42
N SER A 2 -42.10 -7.58 8.72
CA SER A 2 -41.05 -8.59 8.97
C SER A 2 -40.12 -8.87 7.78
N ARG A 3 -40.65 -8.97 6.55
CA ARG A 3 -39.84 -9.23 5.34
C ARG A 3 -38.82 -8.13 5.05
N ARG A 4 -39.19 -6.85 5.21
CA ARG A 4 -38.25 -5.71 5.08
C ARG A 4 -37.11 -5.80 6.10
N ARG A 5 -37.42 -6.14 7.35
CA ARG A 5 -36.40 -6.35 8.38
C ARG A 5 -35.48 -7.53 8.05
N ALA A 6 -36.04 -8.65 7.59
CA ALA A 6 -35.25 -9.81 7.16
C ALA A 6 -34.29 -9.46 6.01
N TYR A 7 -34.75 -8.73 4.99
CA TYR A 7 -33.89 -8.28 3.90
C TYR A 7 -32.81 -7.29 4.35
N LEU A 8 -33.11 -6.39 5.29
CA LEU A 8 -32.10 -5.49 5.84
C LEU A 8 -31.01 -6.25 6.61
N VAL A 9 -31.38 -7.25 7.41
CA VAL A 9 -30.42 -8.10 8.11
C VAL A 9 -29.55 -8.87 7.13
N LEU A 10 -30.14 -9.47 6.09
CA LEU A 10 -29.39 -10.18 5.06
C LEU A 10 -28.44 -9.27 4.29
N ALA A 11 -28.88 -8.05 3.93
CA ALA A 11 -28.03 -7.07 3.26
C ALA A 11 -26.86 -6.62 4.15
N ALA A 12 -27.12 -6.38 5.44
CA ALA A 12 -26.08 -6.03 6.40
C ALA A 12 -25.05 -7.16 6.56
N LEU A 13 -25.51 -8.42 6.69
CA LEU A 13 -24.64 -9.60 6.75
C LEU A 13 -23.80 -9.74 5.48
N LEU A 14 -24.40 -9.52 4.30
CA LEU A 14 -23.69 -9.55 3.03
C LEU A 14 -22.57 -8.49 2.99
N ILE A 15 -22.85 -7.25 3.43
CA ILE A 15 -21.85 -6.17 3.47
C ILE A 15 -20.71 -6.52 4.43
N VAL A 16 -21.03 -7.04 5.61
CA VAL A 16 -20.02 -7.45 6.62
C VAL A 16 -19.07 -8.52 6.07
N VAL A 17 -19.54 -9.42 5.21
CA VAL A 17 -18.71 -10.47 4.58
C VAL A 17 -18.00 -9.94 3.33
N ALA A 18 -18.65 -9.09 2.56
CA ALA A 18 -18.10 -8.53 1.33
C ALA A 18 -16.89 -7.62 1.60
N ILE A 19 -16.91 -6.83 2.67
CA ILE A 19 -15.82 -5.91 3.02
C ILE A 19 -14.48 -6.65 3.21
N PRO A 20 -14.36 -7.67 4.08
CA PRO A 20 -13.13 -8.46 4.23
C PRO A 20 -12.68 -9.15 2.92
N MET A 21 -13.64 -9.72 2.17
CA MET A 21 -13.31 -10.40 0.91
C MET A 21 -12.72 -9.45 -0.12
N VAL A 22 -13.32 -8.28 -0.31
CA VAL A 22 -12.87 -7.30 -1.31
C VAL A 22 -11.57 -6.63 -0.87
N GLY A 23 -11.42 -6.27 0.41
CA GLY A 23 -10.18 -5.71 0.94
C GLY A 23 -8.98 -6.65 0.75
N ASN A 24 -9.19 -7.96 0.96
CA ASN A 24 -8.16 -8.97 0.74
C ASN A 24 -7.75 -9.13 -0.73
N SER A 25 -8.68 -8.97 -1.68
CA SER A 25 -8.36 -9.10 -3.11
C SER A 25 -7.71 -7.84 -3.69
N LEU A 26 -8.16 -6.65 -3.26
CA LEU A 26 -7.66 -5.38 -3.77
C LEU A 26 -6.29 -4.98 -3.20
N SER A 27 -5.89 -5.52 -2.04
CA SER A 27 -4.57 -5.28 -1.43
C SER A 27 -3.41 -5.52 -2.41
N SER A 28 -3.48 -6.58 -3.21
CA SER A 28 -2.46 -6.93 -4.21
C SER A 28 -2.41 -5.95 -5.40
N LEU A 29 -3.51 -5.26 -5.69
CA LEU A 29 -3.57 -4.23 -6.72
C LEU A 29 -2.96 -2.93 -6.20
N TRP A 30 -3.31 -2.53 -4.97
CA TRP A 30 -2.72 -1.36 -4.35
C TRP A 30 -1.23 -1.53 -4.09
N ALA A 31 -0.78 -2.68 -3.58
CA ALA A 31 0.65 -2.95 -3.38
C ALA A 31 1.46 -2.75 -4.68
N ARG A 32 0.91 -3.18 -5.83
CA ARG A 32 1.54 -2.94 -7.14
C ARG A 32 1.54 -1.48 -7.54
N GLN A 33 0.44 -0.76 -7.32
CA GLN A 33 0.35 0.67 -7.67
C GLN A 33 1.24 1.53 -6.76
N ILE A 34 1.25 1.26 -5.46
CA ILE A 34 2.16 1.87 -4.49
C ILE A 34 3.61 1.57 -4.87
N GLY A 35 3.92 0.33 -5.27
CA GLY A 35 5.26 -0.01 -5.78
C GLY A 35 5.68 0.81 -6.99
N SER A 36 4.77 1.04 -7.95
CA SER A 36 5.06 1.92 -9.08
C SER A 36 5.26 3.39 -8.68
N ALA A 37 4.47 3.90 -7.73
CA ALA A 37 4.62 5.25 -7.22
C ALA A 37 5.93 5.42 -6.43
N ALA A 38 6.29 4.43 -5.61
CA ALA A 38 7.54 4.41 -4.85
C ALA A 38 8.76 4.30 -5.77
N GLN A 39 8.70 3.50 -6.85
CA GLN A 39 9.74 3.45 -7.87
C GLN A 39 9.90 4.80 -8.59
N GLN A 40 8.79 5.46 -8.90
CA GLN A 40 8.80 6.78 -9.52
C GLN A 40 9.39 7.85 -8.59
N TRP A 41 9.06 7.78 -7.31
CA TRP A 41 9.60 8.66 -6.26
C TRP A 41 11.12 8.48 -6.08
N LEU A 42 11.64 7.26 -6.16
CA LEU A 42 13.08 6.98 -6.09
C LEU A 42 13.84 7.20 -7.41
N ALA A 43 13.16 7.56 -8.51
CA ALA A 43 13.78 7.61 -9.83
C ALA A 43 15.00 8.54 -9.91
N ASP A 44 14.99 9.63 -9.14
CA ASP A 44 16.07 10.62 -9.10
C ASP A 44 17.12 10.34 -8.01
N THR A 45 17.01 9.21 -7.28
CA THR A 45 17.95 8.81 -6.23
C THR A 45 18.85 7.66 -6.70
N PRO A 46 20.11 7.93 -7.07
CA PRO A 46 21.01 6.90 -7.58
C PRO A 46 21.28 5.84 -6.52
N GLY A 47 21.11 4.57 -6.89
CA GLY A 47 21.37 3.44 -6.00
C GLY A 47 20.29 3.17 -4.96
N ALA A 48 19.15 3.88 -5.01
CA ALA A 48 17.96 3.52 -4.28
C ALA A 48 17.09 2.54 -5.08
N GLU A 49 16.53 1.54 -4.41
CA GLU A 49 15.67 0.51 -4.99
C GLU A 49 14.54 0.19 -4.01
N VAL A 50 13.31 0.06 -4.52
CA VAL A 50 12.19 -0.52 -3.77
C VAL A 50 12.37 -2.03 -3.73
N THR A 51 12.60 -2.60 -2.56
CA THR A 51 12.84 -4.04 -2.41
C THR A 51 11.56 -4.84 -2.17
N ASP A 52 10.62 -4.27 -1.42
CA ASP A 52 9.32 -4.89 -1.18
C ASP A 52 8.24 -3.83 -0.94
N VAL A 53 6.99 -4.19 -1.23
CA VAL A 53 5.82 -3.40 -0.87
C VAL A 53 4.75 -4.34 -0.36
N THR A 54 4.48 -4.22 0.94
CA THR A 54 3.49 -5.05 1.63
C THR A 54 2.33 -4.20 2.12
N TRP A 55 1.11 -4.69 1.89
CA TRP A 55 -0.11 -4.11 2.43
C TRP A 55 -0.68 -5.01 3.52
N GLN A 56 -0.83 -4.47 4.74
CA GLN A 56 -1.41 -5.20 5.85
C GLN A 56 -2.46 -4.35 6.58
N GLY A 57 -3.72 -4.77 6.48
CA GLY A 57 -4.83 -4.03 7.09
C GLY A 57 -5.05 -2.66 6.45
N SER A 58 -4.69 -1.61 7.17
CA SER A 58 -4.72 -0.19 6.74
C SER A 58 -3.34 0.41 6.54
N THR A 59 -2.28 -0.39 6.64
CA THR A 59 -0.90 0.08 6.60
C THR A 59 -0.19 -0.42 5.35
N ALA A 60 0.44 0.50 4.62
CA ALA A 60 1.38 0.21 3.54
C ALA A 60 2.81 0.29 4.07
N THR A 61 3.53 -0.83 4.03
CA THR A 61 4.96 -0.88 4.34
C THR A 61 5.74 -0.94 3.04
N ILE A 62 6.67 0.00 2.87
CA ILE A 62 7.54 0.12 1.69
C ILE A 62 8.97 -0.08 2.17
N ASP A 63 9.60 -1.16 1.72
CA ASP A 63 10.99 -1.46 2.01
C ASP A 63 11.88 -0.86 0.90
N VAL A 64 12.82 -0.01 1.29
CA VAL A 64 13.73 0.70 0.40
C VAL A 64 15.17 0.37 0.77
N LEU A 65 15.96 -0.06 -0.20
CA LEU A 65 17.41 -0.18 -0.10
C LEU A 65 18.05 1.02 -0.79
N GLY A 66 18.93 1.77 -0.13
CA GLY A 66 19.55 2.91 -0.82
C GLY A 66 20.57 3.70 0.00
N PRO A 67 21.00 4.87 -0.52
CA PRO A 67 21.85 5.80 0.21
C PRO A 67 21.13 6.38 1.44
N GLU A 68 21.88 6.95 2.39
CA GLU A 68 21.35 7.49 3.65
C GLU A 68 20.30 8.60 3.45
N THR A 69 20.43 9.36 2.36
CA THR A 69 19.48 10.42 2.01
C THR A 69 18.44 9.89 1.03
N LEU A 70 17.18 9.90 1.45
CA LEU A 70 16.02 9.65 0.61
C LEU A 70 15.34 10.97 0.21
N PRO A 71 14.55 10.99 -0.87
CA PRO A 71 13.74 12.16 -1.20
C PRO A 71 12.70 12.45 -0.09
N PRO A 72 12.09 13.66 -0.12
CA PRO A 72 10.98 14.00 0.77
C PRO A 72 9.81 13.00 0.67
N LEU A 73 9.22 12.62 1.81
CA LEU A 73 8.16 11.62 1.88
C LEU A 73 6.78 12.16 1.47
N ASP A 74 6.58 13.47 1.53
CA ASP A 74 5.32 14.16 1.25
C ASP A 74 4.81 13.91 -0.17
N GLU A 75 5.71 13.85 -1.16
CA GLU A 75 5.35 13.53 -2.54
C GLU A 75 4.84 12.08 -2.69
N LEU A 76 5.45 11.15 -1.94
CA LEU A 76 5.05 9.75 -1.92
C LEU A 76 3.71 9.58 -1.20
N GLU A 77 3.54 10.22 -0.04
CA GLU A 77 2.28 10.24 0.71
C GLU A 77 1.13 10.78 -0.15
N ALA A 78 1.33 11.92 -0.81
CA ALA A 78 0.31 12.49 -1.71
C ALA A 78 -0.05 11.54 -2.87
N SER A 79 0.94 10.83 -3.41
CA SER A 79 0.71 9.83 -4.46
C SER A 79 -0.09 8.64 -3.96
N ILE A 80 0.17 8.16 -2.74
CA ILE A 80 -0.56 7.05 -2.12
C ILE A 80 -1.99 7.46 -1.75
N ASP A 81 -2.17 8.67 -1.22
CA ASP A 81 -3.50 9.20 -0.86
C ASP A 81 -4.40 9.40 -2.10
N ALA A 82 -3.82 9.72 -3.25
CA ALA A 82 -4.55 9.79 -4.52
C ALA A 82 -5.02 8.40 -5.02
N LEU A 83 -4.30 7.32 -4.65
CA LEU A 83 -4.61 5.96 -5.05
C LEU A 83 -5.68 5.31 -4.15
N ILE A 84 -5.74 5.70 -2.88
CA ILE A 84 -6.51 4.99 -1.85
C ILE A 84 -7.49 5.95 -1.15
N PRO A 85 -8.82 5.71 -1.26
CA PRO A 85 -9.81 6.70 -0.82
C PRO A 85 -9.95 6.90 0.69
N TRP A 86 -9.22 6.15 1.52
CA TRP A 86 -9.36 6.17 2.98
C TRP A 86 -8.08 6.50 3.76
N ASN A 87 -7.09 7.16 3.13
CA ASN A 87 -5.86 7.66 3.76
C ASN A 87 -5.15 6.61 4.64
N PRO A 88 -4.43 5.65 4.04
CA PRO A 88 -3.76 4.62 4.80
C PRO A 88 -2.54 5.14 5.57
N ASP A 89 -2.14 4.38 6.60
CA ASP A 89 -0.88 4.63 7.27
C ASP A 89 0.27 4.18 6.35
N VAL A 90 1.25 5.07 6.12
CA VAL A 90 2.43 4.75 5.30
C VAL A 90 3.64 4.59 6.22
N GLN A 91 4.36 3.48 6.05
CA GLN A 91 5.61 3.22 6.75
C GLN A 91 6.72 2.93 5.74
N ILE A 92 7.86 3.60 5.91
CA ILE A 92 9.05 3.37 5.10
C ILE A 92 10.10 2.69 5.96
N VAL A 93 10.52 1.51 5.53
CA VAL A 93 11.66 0.80 6.10
C VAL A 93 12.85 1.04 5.20
N HIS A 94 13.75 1.91 5.63
CA HIS A 94 14.93 2.26 4.87
C HIS A 94 16.13 1.46 5.37
N THR A 95 16.67 0.63 4.47
CA THR A 95 17.92 -0.09 4.67
C THR A 95 19.03 0.66 3.94
N VAL A 96 20.03 1.13 4.69
CA VAL A 96 21.20 1.79 4.10
C VAL A 96 22.19 0.74 3.62
N GLY A 97 22.53 0.78 2.34
CA GLY A 97 23.49 -0.16 1.76
C GLY A 97 23.47 -0.22 0.24
N THR A 98 24.17 -1.21 -0.31
CA THR A 98 24.23 -1.45 -1.76
C THR A 98 24.08 -2.93 -2.07
N ARG A 99 23.43 -3.25 -3.19
CA ARG A 99 23.30 -4.62 -3.68
C ARG A 99 24.58 -5.00 -4.43
N ILE A 100 25.21 -6.09 -4.03
CA ILE A 100 26.37 -6.68 -4.72
C ILE A 100 25.91 -8.01 -5.34
N ALA A 101 25.99 -8.14 -6.66
CA ALA A 101 25.77 -9.42 -7.32
C ALA A 101 27.01 -10.31 -7.14
N ALA A 102 26.88 -11.41 -6.41
CA ALA A 102 27.90 -12.46 -6.41
C ALA A 102 27.81 -13.19 -7.76
N GLY A 103 28.87 -13.06 -8.57
CA GLY A 103 29.02 -13.79 -9.83
C GLY A 103 29.37 -15.26 -9.62
#